data_AF-A0AA37MZ61-F1
#
_entry.id   AF-A0AA37MZ61-F1
#
_cell.length_a   1.000
_cell.length_b   1.000
_cell.length_c   1.000
_cell.angle_alpha   90.00
_cell.angle_beta   90.00
_cell.angle_gamma   90.00
#
_symmetry.space_group_name_H-M   'P 1'
#
loop_
_entity.id
_entity.type
_entity.pdbx_description
1 polymer ?
#
loop_
_entity_poly.entity_id
_entity_poly.type
_entity_poly.pdbx_seq_one_letter_code
_entity_poly.pdbx_strand_id
1 'polypeptide(L)'
;MDESKKSVLLYTDWAEPLRTLPLEDVGRLFLAILDYTDTGLAPGFENPAAAMAFQFVRLRLDANTQKWDEIRQKRQKAGALGGKQRQANAAFARQTGQNQANQAVTVPVPEPEPVPEPEPVPETEPGTGFSSSKPPSPEAGTTTTMTPEQVWIQLGLGSQVSPALQRLLDDCRAKGVEDAVLAEAIRRTAEYEASAPLPYLRASLERTIAQGCKTLAQFQAAHSGSGRGQRVDRPAPSGRDFLADAATRPFRRKRRD
;
A
#
# COMPACT_ATOMS: atom_id res chain seq x y z
N MET A 1 -22.98 -26.69 -0.09
CA MET A 1 -23.93 -25.57 -0.21
C MET A 1 -23.44 -24.77 -1.41
N ASP A 2 -23.88 -25.16 -2.61
CA ASP A 2 -23.49 -24.46 -3.82
C ASP A 2 -24.06 -23.05 -3.74
N GLU A 3 -23.15 -22.08 -3.65
CA GLU A 3 -23.49 -20.68 -3.55
C GLU A 3 -23.96 -20.23 -4.94
N SER A 4 -25.26 -20.43 -5.22
CA SER A 4 -25.90 -20.02 -6.47
C SER A 4 -25.57 -18.56 -6.77
N LYS A 5 -25.11 -18.31 -8.00
CA LYS A 5 -24.76 -16.97 -8.46
C LYS A 5 -26.05 -16.16 -8.58
N LYS A 6 -26.24 -15.18 -7.70
CA LYS A 6 -27.45 -14.33 -7.66
C LYS A 6 -27.55 -13.30 -8.78
N SER A 7 -26.47 -13.09 -9.54
CA SER A 7 -26.38 -12.02 -10.52
C SER A 7 -25.40 -12.37 -11.64
N VAL A 8 -25.69 -11.89 -12.85
CA VAL A 8 -24.85 -12.04 -14.04
C VAL A 8 -24.46 -10.66 -14.57
N LEU A 9 -23.21 -10.50 -15.00
CA LEU A 9 -22.73 -9.27 -15.64
C LEU A 9 -22.91 -9.35 -17.16
N LEU A 10 -23.64 -8.39 -17.72
CA LEU A 10 -23.80 -8.22 -19.16
C LEU A 10 -22.92 -7.06 -19.65
N TYR A 11 -22.27 -7.24 -20.80
CA TYR A 11 -21.42 -6.21 -21.39
C TYR A 11 -22.21 -5.39 -22.42
N THR A 12 -21.98 -4.08 -22.42
CA THR A 12 -22.57 -3.15 -23.40
C THR A 12 -22.18 -3.47 -24.83
N ASP A 13 -20.98 -4.03 -25.02
CA ASP A 13 -20.43 -4.42 -26.31
C ASP A 13 -21.26 -5.52 -27.00
N TRP A 14 -22.12 -6.22 -26.25
CA TRP A 14 -23.04 -7.21 -26.81
C TRP A 14 -24.27 -6.58 -27.45
N ALA A 15 -24.57 -5.31 -27.17
CA ALA A 15 -25.78 -4.66 -27.67
C ALA A 15 -25.85 -4.63 -29.21
N GLU A 16 -24.73 -4.35 -29.89
CA GLU A 16 -24.68 -4.29 -31.35
C GLU A 16 -24.94 -5.65 -32.01
N PRO A 17 -24.22 -6.73 -31.67
CA PRO A 17 -24.54 -8.06 -32.17
C PRO A 17 -25.98 -8.49 -31.87
N LEU A 18 -26.46 -8.24 -30.65
CA LEU A 18 -27.79 -8.67 -30.22
C LEU A 18 -28.92 -7.94 -30.95
N ARG A 19 -28.73 -6.67 -31.34
CA ARG A 19 -29.70 -5.92 -32.14
C ARG A 19 -29.86 -6.46 -33.57
N THR A 20 -28.89 -7.23 -34.05
CA THR A 20 -28.94 -7.84 -35.39
C THR A 20 -29.80 -9.10 -35.41
N LEU A 21 -30.04 -9.71 -34.23
CA LEU A 21 -30.86 -10.90 -34.09
C LEU A 21 -32.34 -10.53 -33.93
N PRO A 22 -33.27 -11.42 -34.34
CA PRO A 22 -34.69 -11.21 -34.06
C PRO A 22 -34.92 -11.26 -32.54
N LEU A 23 -35.90 -10.48 -32.08
CA LEU A 23 -36.15 -10.29 -30.65
C LEU A 23 -36.47 -11.60 -29.92
N GLU A 24 -37.10 -12.56 -30.61
CA GLU A 24 -37.38 -13.91 -30.08
C GLU A 24 -36.09 -14.66 -29.73
N ASP A 25 -35.08 -14.61 -30.60
CA ASP A 25 -33.78 -15.25 -30.37
C ASP A 25 -32.98 -14.53 -29.29
N VAL A 26 -33.10 -13.20 -29.20
CA VAL A 26 -32.49 -12.43 -28.10
C VAL A 26 -33.10 -12.84 -26.76
N GLY A 27 -34.42 -13.02 -26.70
CA GLY A 27 -35.11 -13.51 -25.50
C GLY A 27 -34.65 -14.92 -25.11
N ARG A 28 -34.58 -15.85 -26.08
CA ARG A 28 -34.06 -17.21 -25.86
C ARG A 28 -32.61 -17.21 -25.39
N LEU A 29 -31.77 -16.35 -25.97
CA LEU A 29 -30.39 -16.17 -25.58
C LEU A 29 -30.25 -15.61 -24.16
N PHE A 30 -31.11 -14.68 -23.77
CA PHE A 30 -31.12 -14.14 -22.41
C PHE A 30 -31.46 -15.20 -21.37
N LEU A 31 -32.51 -15.99 -21.62
CA LEU A 31 -32.87 -17.12 -20.75
C LEU A 31 -31.75 -18.15 -20.69
N ALA A 32 -31.15 -18.48 -21.83
CA ALA A 32 -30.01 -19.38 -21.92
C ALA A 32 -28.81 -18.94 -21.09
N ILE A 33 -28.53 -17.64 -21.01
CA ILE A 33 -27.45 -17.10 -20.18
C ILE A 33 -27.74 -17.36 -18.70
N LEU A 34 -28.97 -17.12 -18.25
CA LEU A 34 -29.36 -17.35 -16.86
C LEU A 34 -29.28 -18.83 -16.50
N ASP A 35 -29.88 -19.69 -17.33
CA ASP A 35 -29.88 -21.14 -17.14
C ASP A 35 -28.45 -21.70 -17.14
N TYR A 36 -27.58 -21.19 -18.02
CA TYR A 36 -26.16 -21.58 -18.05
C TYR A 36 -25.44 -21.18 -16.76
N THR A 37 -25.73 -20.01 -16.19
CA THR A 37 -25.08 -19.59 -14.95
C THR A 37 -25.50 -20.39 -13.72
N ASP A 38 -26.71 -20.96 -13.74
CA ASP A 38 -27.22 -21.81 -12.67
C ASP A 38 -26.85 -23.29 -12.84
N THR A 39 -26.99 -23.82 -14.06
CA THR A 39 -26.85 -25.26 -14.34
C THR A 39 -25.54 -25.64 -15.03
N GLY A 40 -24.87 -24.68 -15.68
CA GLY A 40 -23.69 -24.93 -16.52
C GLY A 40 -23.99 -25.60 -17.86
N LEU A 41 -25.26 -25.78 -18.22
CA LEU A 41 -25.67 -26.46 -19.46
C LEU A 41 -25.94 -25.45 -20.57
N ALA A 42 -25.36 -25.70 -21.74
CA ALA A 42 -25.60 -24.90 -22.94
C ALA A 42 -26.91 -25.35 -23.61
N PRO A 43 -27.92 -24.48 -23.73
CA PRO A 43 -29.15 -24.84 -24.42
C PRO A 43 -28.93 -24.89 -25.95
N GLY A 44 -29.78 -25.67 -26.63
CA GLY A 44 -29.81 -25.74 -28.08
C GLY A 44 -30.53 -24.53 -28.68
N PHE A 45 -29.93 -23.91 -29.70
CA PHE A 45 -30.53 -22.82 -30.44
C PHE A 45 -30.92 -23.29 -31.84
N GLU A 46 -32.12 -22.90 -32.29
CA GLU A 46 -32.59 -23.17 -33.66
C GLU A 46 -31.86 -22.28 -34.68
N ASN A 47 -31.58 -21.02 -34.31
CA ASN A 47 -30.84 -20.08 -35.15
C ASN A 47 -29.32 -20.24 -34.94
N PRO A 48 -28.52 -20.52 -35.99
CA PRO A 48 -27.07 -20.63 -35.88
C PRO A 48 -26.39 -19.32 -35.44
N ALA A 49 -26.95 -18.16 -35.76
CA ALA A 49 -26.43 -16.87 -35.30
C ALA A 49 -26.59 -16.72 -33.77
N ALA A 50 -27.72 -17.17 -33.21
CA ALA A 50 -27.94 -17.19 -31.77
C ALA A 50 -27.02 -18.20 -31.06
N ALA A 51 -26.81 -19.37 -31.66
CA ALA A 51 -25.85 -20.36 -31.16
C ALA A 51 -24.42 -19.78 -31.08
N MET A 52 -23.99 -19.10 -32.14
CA MET A 52 -22.67 -18.48 -32.19
C MET A 52 -22.55 -17.32 -31.19
N ALA A 53 -23.58 -16.47 -31.08
CA ALA A 53 -23.63 -15.40 -30.08
C ALA A 53 -23.51 -15.96 -28.65
N PHE A 54 -24.21 -17.05 -28.34
CA PHE A 54 -24.10 -17.73 -27.06
C PHE A 54 -22.69 -18.24 -26.77
N GLN A 55 -21.98 -18.80 -27.77
CA GLN A 55 -20.59 -19.24 -27.56
C GLN A 55 -19.66 -18.10 -27.14
N PHE A 56 -19.80 -16.93 -27.76
CA PHE A 56 -19.02 -15.74 -27.38
C PHE A 56 -19.35 -15.28 -25.96
N VAL A 57 -20.63 -15.24 -25.61
CA VAL A 57 -21.09 -14.89 -24.26
C VAL A 57 -20.56 -15.90 -23.23
N ARG A 58 -20.69 -17.20 -23.52
CA ARG A 58 -20.19 -18.30 -22.69
C ARG A 58 -18.70 -18.17 -22.40
N LEU A 59 -17.88 -17.95 -23.43
CA LEU A 59 -16.43 -17.73 -23.29
C LEU A 59 -16.10 -16.61 -22.29
N ARG A 60 -16.88 -15.52 -22.31
CA ARG A 60 -16.70 -14.40 -21.37
C ARG A 60 -17.17 -14.74 -19.96
N LEU A 61 -18.32 -15.41 -19.83
CA LEU A 61 -18.83 -15.86 -18.53
C LEU A 61 -17.90 -16.84 -17.83
N ASP A 62 -17.32 -17.77 -18.58
CA ASP A 62 -16.36 -18.75 -18.08
C ASP A 62 -15.07 -18.06 -17.61
N ALA A 63 -14.52 -17.15 -18.42
CA ALA A 63 -13.35 -16.36 -18.04
C ALA A 63 -13.60 -15.49 -16.79
N ASN A 64 -14.79 -14.93 -16.65
CA ASN A 64 -15.17 -14.15 -15.47
C ASN A 64 -15.29 -15.03 -14.22
N THR A 65 -15.86 -16.23 -14.36
CA THR A 65 -15.98 -17.20 -13.28
C THR A 65 -14.58 -17.62 -12.80
N GLN A 66 -13.68 -17.96 -13.72
CA GLN A 66 -12.29 -18.31 -13.38
C GLN A 66 -11.57 -17.18 -12.66
N LYS A 67 -11.65 -15.94 -13.18
CA LYS A 67 -11.05 -14.77 -12.52
C LYS A 67 -11.60 -14.56 -11.11
N TRP A 68 -12.91 -14.71 -10.93
CA TRP A 68 -13.54 -14.58 -9.63
C TRP A 68 -13.06 -15.66 -8.66
N ASP A 69 -13.00 -16.91 -9.11
CA ASP A 69 -12.51 -18.04 -8.30
C ASP A 69 -11.05 -17.86 -7.90
N GLU A 70 -10.19 -17.43 -8.82
CA GLU A 70 -8.79 -17.11 -8.51
C GLU A 70 -8.65 -16.02 -7.46
N ILE A 71 -9.42 -14.93 -7.60
CA ILE A 71 -9.41 -13.82 -6.64
C ILE A 71 -9.93 -14.30 -5.29
N ARG A 72 -11.01 -15.09 -5.27
CA ARG A 72 -11.59 -15.68 -4.05
C ARG A 72 -10.57 -16.54 -3.32
N GLN A 73 -9.89 -17.43 -4.04
CA GLN A 73 -8.86 -18.30 -3.45
C GLN A 73 -7.66 -17.51 -2.91
N LYS A 74 -7.19 -16.49 -3.64
CA LYS A 74 -6.09 -15.61 -3.18
C LYS A 74 -6.49 -14.88 -1.89
N ARG A 75 -7.69 -14.31 -1.83
CA ARG A 75 -8.21 -13.63 -0.64
C ARG A 75 -8.43 -14.59 0.52
N GLN A 76 -8.92 -15.79 0.28
CA GLN A 76 -9.07 -16.83 1.29
C GLN A 76 -7.71 -17.22 1.90
N LYS A 77 -6.69 -17.46 1.07
CA LYS A 77 -5.33 -17.78 1.53
C LYS A 77 -4.72 -16.62 2.31
N ALA A 78 -4.85 -15.39 1.83
CA ALA A 78 -4.38 -14.20 2.54
C ALA A 78 -5.09 -14.00 3.89
N GLY A 79 -6.42 -14.20 3.93
CA GLY A 79 -7.21 -14.14 5.16
C GLY A 79 -6.82 -15.22 6.17
N ALA A 80 -6.60 -16.45 5.72
CA ALA A 80 -6.11 -17.53 6.56
C ALA A 80 -4.71 -17.24 7.13
N LEU A 81 -3.81 -16.68 6.31
CA LEU A 81 -2.47 -16.29 6.74
C LEU A 81 -2.50 -15.13 7.74
N GLY A 82 -3.32 -14.10 7.48
CA GLY A 82 -3.51 -12.97 8.39
C GLY A 82 -4.14 -13.39 9.72
N GLY A 83 -5.10 -14.32 9.71
CA GLY A 83 -5.67 -14.90 10.92
C GLY A 83 -4.63 -15.62 11.78
N LYS A 84 -3.76 -16.43 11.16
CA LYS A 84 -2.64 -17.09 11.84
C LYS A 84 -1.64 -16.09 12.43
N GLN A 85 -1.30 -15.03 11.67
CA GLN A 85 -0.40 -13.99 12.16
C GLN A 85 -0.98 -13.24 13.36
N ARG A 86 -2.30 -12.99 13.38
CA ARG A 86 -2.98 -12.36 14.51
C ARG A 86 -2.92 -13.26 15.76
N GLN A 87 -3.09 -14.57 15.61
CA GLN A 87 -2.96 -15.53 16.70
C GLN A 87 -1.52 -15.59 17.22
N ALA A 88 -0.53 -15.63 16.33
CA ALA A 88 0.89 -15.62 16.70
C ALA A 88 1.27 -14.34 17.46
N ASN A 89 0.83 -13.17 16.99
CA ASN A 89 1.07 -11.91 17.66
C ASN A 89 0.37 -11.84 19.04
N ALA A 90 -0.85 -12.38 19.16
CA ALA A 90 -1.55 -12.45 20.44
C ALA A 90 -0.85 -13.41 21.43
N ALA A 91 -0.31 -14.54 20.95
CA ALA A 91 0.48 -15.46 21.77
C ALA A 91 1.81 -14.84 22.20
N PHE A 92 2.50 -14.14 21.31
CA PHE A 92 3.73 -13.40 21.63
C PHE A 92 3.47 -12.31 22.68
N ALA A 93 2.42 -11.50 22.51
CA ALA A 93 2.06 -10.47 23.50
C ALA A 93 1.76 -11.06 24.90
N ARG A 94 1.10 -12.23 24.96
CA ARG A 94 0.85 -12.94 26.22
C ARG A 94 2.14 -13.45 26.86
N GLN A 95 3.07 -14.00 26.07
CA GLN A 95 4.39 -14.44 26.56
C GLN A 95 5.25 -13.26 27.03
N THR A 96 5.25 -12.14 26.32
CA THR A 96 6.00 -10.93 26.74
C THR A 96 5.49 -10.41 28.09
N GLY A 97 4.16 -10.38 28.30
CA GLY A 97 3.58 -10.00 29.59
C GLY A 97 3.94 -10.96 30.74
N GLN A 98 4.01 -12.27 30.47
CA GLN A 98 4.44 -13.26 31.47
C GLN A 98 5.94 -13.14 31.81
N ASN A 99 6.80 -12.91 30.82
CA ASN A 99 8.23 -12.76 31.05
C ASN A 99 8.56 -11.48 31.83
N GLN A 100 7.84 -10.37 31.61
CA GLN A 100 8.00 -9.15 32.40
C GLN A 100 7.57 -9.34 33.85
N ALA A 101 6.51 -10.10 34.11
CA ALA A 101 6.07 -10.43 35.47
C ALA A 101 7.10 -11.30 36.21
N ASN A 102 7.74 -12.25 35.52
CA ASN A 102 8.78 -13.10 36.11
C ASN A 102 10.07 -12.33 36.41
N GLN A 103 10.39 -11.29 35.63
CA GLN A 103 11.57 -10.45 35.85
C GLN A 103 11.43 -9.52 37.07
N ALA A 104 10.20 -9.15 37.43
CA ALA A 104 9.88 -8.31 38.59
C ALA A 104 9.99 -9.04 39.96
N VAL A 105 10.25 -10.36 40.00
CA VAL A 105 10.35 -11.16 41.23
C VAL A 105 11.82 -11.35 41.69
N THR A 106 12.79 -10.73 41.03
CA THR A 106 14.21 -10.86 41.44
C THR A 106 14.54 -9.84 42.54
N VAL A 107 14.85 -10.33 43.74
CA VAL A 107 15.12 -9.60 44.99
C VAL A 107 16.42 -8.77 44.90
N PRO A 108 16.50 -7.54 45.45
CA PRO A 108 17.67 -6.68 45.32
C PRO A 108 18.79 -7.05 46.31
N VAL A 109 20.03 -7.06 45.83
CA VAL A 109 21.28 -7.14 46.61
C VAL A 109 22.10 -5.86 46.30
N PRO A 110 22.69 -5.18 47.30
CA PRO A 110 23.06 -3.77 47.20
C PRO A 110 24.41 -3.51 46.52
N GLU A 111 24.48 -2.32 45.92
CA GLU A 111 25.58 -1.66 45.21
C GLU A 111 26.62 -1.05 46.17
N PRO A 112 27.89 -0.91 45.75
CA PRO A 112 28.67 0.26 46.18
C PRO A 112 29.32 1.05 45.04
N GLU A 113 29.50 2.33 45.36
CA GLU A 113 29.77 3.55 44.57
C GLU A 113 31.25 3.79 44.10
N PRO A 114 31.53 4.89 43.34
CA PRO A 114 32.55 4.98 42.26
C PRO A 114 33.76 5.90 42.56
N VAL A 115 34.84 5.83 41.75
CA VAL A 115 35.91 6.85 41.62
C VAL A 115 36.74 6.65 40.29
N PRO A 116 37.58 7.58 39.78
CA PRO A 116 37.26 8.64 38.82
C PRO A 116 38.10 8.62 37.50
N GLU A 117 37.76 9.57 36.62
CA GLU A 117 38.31 9.99 35.32
C GLU A 117 39.78 10.49 35.35
N PRO A 118 40.51 10.42 34.20
CA PRO A 118 41.21 11.63 33.74
C PRO A 118 41.25 11.83 32.20
N GLU A 119 41.09 13.09 31.76
CA GLU A 119 41.62 13.69 30.52
C GLU A 119 42.77 14.68 30.88
N PRO A 120 43.44 15.44 29.97
CA PRO A 120 43.57 15.44 28.49
C PRO A 120 45.07 15.37 28.06
N VAL A 121 45.54 15.42 26.79
CA VAL A 121 45.81 16.53 25.81
C VAL A 121 46.69 15.91 24.66
N PRO A 122 47.11 16.58 23.54
CA PRO A 122 46.67 17.80 22.83
C PRO A 122 46.57 17.65 21.27
N GLU A 123 46.22 18.78 20.63
CA GLU A 123 45.95 19.09 19.21
C GLU A 123 47.03 18.77 18.17
N THR A 124 46.62 18.57 16.91
CA THR A 124 47.36 19.06 15.72
C THR A 124 46.43 19.22 14.49
N GLU A 125 46.25 20.46 14.04
CA GLU A 125 45.93 20.90 12.66
C GLU A 125 47.20 21.65 12.15
N PRO A 126 47.48 21.90 10.84
CA PRO A 126 46.52 22.40 9.83
C PRO A 126 46.83 22.10 8.32
N GLY A 127 45.94 22.60 7.45
CA GLY A 127 46.20 22.93 6.03
C GLY A 127 45.66 21.91 5.03
N THR A 128 45.01 22.24 3.91
CA THR A 128 45.10 23.43 3.05
C THR A 128 43.89 23.41 2.11
N GLY A 129 43.45 24.59 1.64
CA GLY A 129 42.13 24.81 1.05
C GLY A 129 41.98 24.42 -0.43
N PHE A 130 40.74 24.54 -0.91
CA PHE A 130 40.48 25.18 -2.19
C PHE A 130 39.12 25.88 -2.19
N SER A 131 39.15 27.14 -2.61
CA SER A 131 38.05 28.07 -2.70
C SER A 131 37.54 28.12 -4.14
N SER A 132 36.22 28.16 -4.29
CA SER A 132 35.43 28.77 -5.39
C SER A 132 34.08 28.02 -5.40
N SER A 133 32.91 28.64 -5.50
CA SER A 133 32.54 30.01 -5.78
C SER A 133 31.03 30.11 -5.55
N LYS A 134 30.59 31.21 -4.91
CA LYS A 134 29.25 31.81 -4.98
C LYS A 134 28.75 31.82 -6.44
N PRO A 135 27.46 31.54 -6.79
CA PRO A 135 26.32 32.48 -6.62
C PRO A 135 24.92 31.80 -6.62
N PRO A 136 23.77 32.48 -6.85
CA PRO A 136 23.33 33.81 -6.40
C PRO A 136 22.04 33.73 -5.54
N SER A 137 21.75 34.86 -4.90
CA SER A 137 20.41 35.23 -4.42
C SER A 137 19.34 35.03 -5.50
N PRO A 138 18.14 34.49 -5.20
CA PRO A 138 17.00 34.65 -6.06
C PRO A 138 16.21 35.88 -5.64
N GLU A 139 16.20 36.85 -6.54
CA GLU A 139 15.29 37.97 -6.57
C GLU A 139 13.84 37.50 -6.60
N ALA A 140 12.99 38.28 -5.93
CA ALA A 140 11.54 38.36 -6.01
C ALA A 140 10.90 37.67 -7.23
N GLY A 141 10.57 36.39 -7.06
CA GLY A 141 9.48 35.73 -7.78
C GLY A 141 8.43 35.35 -6.76
N THR A 142 7.25 35.96 -6.82
CA THR A 142 6.09 35.61 -6.00
C THR A 142 5.65 34.18 -6.32
N THR A 143 6.21 33.19 -5.62
CA THR A 143 5.61 31.86 -5.53
C THR A 143 4.44 31.99 -4.55
N THR A 144 3.22 32.15 -5.09
CA THR A 144 2.01 32.08 -4.27
C THR A 144 1.97 30.69 -3.66
N THR A 145 2.39 30.58 -2.40
CA THR A 145 2.24 29.38 -1.58
C THR A 145 0.73 29.18 -1.43
N MET A 146 0.16 28.36 -2.31
CA MET A 146 -1.26 28.07 -2.29
C MET A 146 -1.60 27.36 -0.98
N THR A 147 -2.68 27.79 -0.35
CA THR A 147 -3.14 27.18 0.89
C THR A 147 -3.60 25.74 0.62
N PRO A 148 -3.53 24.82 1.60
CA PRO A 148 -3.99 23.43 1.40
C PRO A 148 -5.47 23.37 0.97
N GLU A 149 -6.27 24.33 1.41
CA GLU A 149 -7.68 24.52 1.04
C GLU A 149 -7.86 24.89 -0.45
N GLN A 150 -7.02 25.80 -0.96
CA GLN A 150 -7.00 26.16 -2.38
C GLN A 150 -6.56 24.98 -3.25
N VAL A 151 -5.56 24.22 -2.81
CA VAL A 151 -5.08 23.02 -3.50
C VAL A 151 -6.19 21.96 -3.59
N TRP A 152 -6.99 21.79 -2.53
CA TRP A 152 -8.12 20.86 -2.52
C TRP A 152 -9.17 21.21 -3.59
N ILE A 153 -9.55 22.48 -3.69
CA ILE A 153 -10.52 22.96 -4.68
C ILE A 153 -9.94 22.87 -6.10
N GLN A 154 -8.68 23.27 -6.29
CA GLN A 154 -8.01 23.25 -7.59
C GLN A 154 -7.90 21.83 -8.17
N LEU A 155 -7.65 20.83 -7.32
CA LEU A 155 -7.57 19.43 -7.73
C LEU A 155 -8.94 18.79 -8.00
N GLY A 156 -10.04 19.52 -7.81
CA GLY A 156 -11.39 19.02 -8.04
C GLY A 156 -11.84 17.95 -7.04
N LEU A 157 -11.15 17.83 -5.90
CA LEU A 157 -11.47 16.85 -4.84
C LEU A 157 -12.77 17.20 -4.09
N GLY A 158 -13.25 18.44 -4.23
CA GLY A 158 -14.57 18.89 -3.81
C GLY A 158 -14.88 20.29 -4.33
N SER A 159 -16.16 20.62 -4.45
CA SER A 159 -16.62 21.98 -4.85
C SER A 159 -16.35 23.04 -3.78
N GLN A 160 -16.19 22.62 -2.54
CA GLN A 160 -15.89 23.46 -1.38
C GLN A 160 -15.07 22.68 -0.36
N VAL A 161 -14.41 23.40 0.55
CA VAL A 161 -13.74 22.81 1.72
C VAL A 161 -14.83 22.28 2.66
N SER A 162 -14.89 20.96 2.83
CA SER A 162 -15.81 20.34 3.79
C SER A 162 -15.41 20.69 5.24
N PRO A 163 -16.36 20.90 6.17
CA PRO A 163 -16.05 21.15 7.58
C PRO A 163 -15.18 20.05 8.23
N ALA A 164 -15.29 18.81 7.74
CA ALA A 164 -14.46 17.70 8.20
C ALA A 164 -12.98 17.84 7.77
N LEU A 165 -12.74 18.36 6.56
CA LEU A 165 -11.39 18.66 6.08
C LEU A 165 -10.80 19.83 6.87
N GLN A 166 -11.59 20.88 7.10
CA GLN A 166 -11.15 22.05 7.86
C GLN A 166 -10.69 21.68 9.27
N ARG A 167 -11.51 20.92 10.01
CA ARG A 167 -11.14 20.40 11.34
C ARG A 167 -9.84 19.59 11.31
N LEU A 168 -9.67 18.75 10.29
CA LEU A 168 -8.47 17.93 10.14
C LEU A 168 -7.22 18.79 9.89
N LEU A 169 -7.32 19.81 9.04
CA LEU A 169 -6.21 20.73 8.78
C LEU A 169 -5.88 21.53 10.04
N ASP A 170 -6.89 22.00 10.77
CA ASP A 170 -6.70 22.71 12.04
C ASP A 170 -6.05 21.82 13.12
N ASP A 171 -6.46 20.56 13.22
CA ASP A 171 -5.82 19.56 14.09
C ASP A 171 -4.35 19.33 13.73
N CYS A 172 -4.01 19.37 12.44
CA CYS A 172 -2.62 19.23 11.98
C CYS A 172 -1.80 20.50 12.23
N ARG A 173 -2.39 21.69 12.03
CA ARG A 173 -1.78 22.99 12.37
C ARG A 173 -1.51 23.10 13.87
N ALA A 174 -2.44 22.65 14.71
CA ALA A 174 -2.27 22.57 16.17
C ALA A 174 -1.11 21.66 16.59
N LYS A 175 -0.78 20.64 15.78
CA LYS A 175 0.39 19.76 15.99
C LYS A 175 1.69 20.32 15.40
N GLY A 176 1.64 21.53 14.81
CA GLY A 176 2.79 22.22 14.25
C GLY A 176 3.24 21.70 12.89
N VAL A 177 2.31 21.14 12.09
CA VAL A 177 2.58 20.76 10.70
C VAL A 177 2.42 22.00 9.81
N GLU A 178 3.43 22.29 8.99
CA GLU A 178 3.38 23.43 8.06
C GLU A 178 2.34 23.24 6.95
N ASP A 179 1.70 24.33 6.53
CA ASP A 179 0.70 24.34 5.45
C ASP A 179 1.26 23.80 4.12
N ALA A 180 2.57 23.95 3.88
CA ALA A 180 3.25 23.36 2.71
C ALA A 180 3.24 21.82 2.72
N VAL A 181 3.39 21.20 3.89
CA VAL A 181 3.30 19.74 4.06
C VAL A 181 1.87 19.27 3.82
N LEU A 182 0.88 20.01 4.33
CA LEU A 182 -0.53 19.71 4.12
C LEU A 182 -0.90 19.79 2.64
N ALA A 183 -0.46 20.82 1.93
CA ALA A 183 -0.68 20.99 0.50
C ALA A 183 -0.07 19.86 -0.34
N GLU A 184 1.18 19.46 -0.04
CA GLU A 184 1.84 18.33 -0.72
C GLU A 184 1.19 16.98 -0.39
N ALA A 185 0.74 16.78 0.84
CA ALA A 185 0.01 15.58 1.22
C ALA A 185 -1.29 15.45 0.40
N ILE A 186 -2.03 16.56 0.23
CA ILE A 186 -3.25 16.59 -0.60
C ILE A 186 -2.93 16.25 -2.07
N ARG A 187 -1.89 16.87 -2.66
CA ARG A 187 -1.47 16.59 -4.05
C ARG A 187 -1.15 15.12 -4.25
N ARG A 188 -0.36 14.53 -3.36
CA ARG A 188 -0.02 13.10 -3.42
C ARG A 188 -1.23 12.21 -3.27
N THR A 189 -2.17 12.55 -2.38
CA THR A 189 -3.40 11.74 -2.24
C THR A 189 -4.24 11.75 -3.51
N ALA A 190 -4.26 12.86 -4.25
CA ALA A 190 -4.96 12.96 -5.54
C ALA A 190 -4.28 12.11 -6.64
N GLU A 191 -2.96 11.92 -6.61
CA GLU A 191 -2.24 11.09 -7.59
C GLU A 191 -2.64 9.61 -7.51
N TYR A 192 -2.94 9.09 -6.32
CA TYR A 192 -3.28 7.67 -6.12
C TYR A 192 -4.77 7.38 -6.26
N GLU A 193 -5.66 8.35 -5.99
CA GLU A 193 -7.10 8.14 -6.02
C GLU A 193 -7.82 9.37 -6.61
N ALA A 194 -8.42 9.20 -7.81
CA ALA A 194 -9.14 10.25 -8.52
C ALA A 194 -10.40 10.77 -7.79
N SER A 195 -10.80 10.12 -6.69
CA SER A 195 -11.88 10.53 -5.80
C SER A 195 -11.43 10.34 -4.34
N ALA A 196 -10.35 11.00 -3.94
CA ALA A 196 -9.73 10.74 -2.64
C ALA A 196 -10.70 11.02 -1.47
N PRO A 197 -11.11 9.98 -0.71
CA PRO A 197 -11.94 10.17 0.46
C PRO A 197 -11.02 10.63 1.61
N LEU A 198 -11.47 11.63 2.37
CA LEU A 198 -10.77 12.19 3.54
C LEU A 198 -10.07 11.19 4.49
N PRO A 199 -10.55 9.93 4.69
CA PRO A 199 -9.86 8.94 5.51
C PRO A 199 -8.42 8.62 5.06
N TYR A 200 -8.16 8.56 3.75
CA TYR A 200 -6.81 8.24 3.25
C TYR A 200 -5.83 9.39 3.52
N LEU A 201 -6.26 10.62 3.26
CA LEU A 201 -5.51 11.83 3.62
C LEU A 201 -5.20 11.88 5.12
N ARG A 202 -6.21 11.59 5.96
CA ARG A 202 -6.04 11.51 7.41
C ARG A 202 -4.95 10.51 7.81
N ALA A 203 -5.03 9.29 7.30
CA ALA A 203 -4.04 8.25 7.60
C ALA A 203 -2.63 8.64 7.13
N SER A 204 -2.53 9.32 5.98
CA SER A 204 -1.27 9.84 5.47
C SER A 204 -0.68 10.89 6.41
N LEU A 205 -1.49 11.84 6.89
CA LEU A 205 -1.05 12.90 7.80
C LEU A 205 -0.75 12.39 9.22
N GLU A 206 -1.50 11.42 9.73
CA GLU A 206 -1.18 10.78 11.01
C GLU A 206 0.19 10.08 10.95
N ARG A 207 0.53 9.47 9.81
CA ARG A 207 1.86 8.88 9.59
C ARG A 207 2.97 9.93 9.54
N THR A 208 2.75 11.08 8.90
CA THR A 208 3.77 12.14 8.83
C THR A 208 4.02 12.77 10.19
N ILE A 209 2.95 12.95 10.98
CA ILE A 209 3.03 13.41 12.36
C ILE A 209 3.80 12.40 13.21
N ALA A 210 3.53 11.10 13.06
CA ALA A 210 4.25 10.04 13.78
C ALA A 210 5.75 9.98 13.41
N GLN A 211 6.11 10.35 12.18
CA GLN A 211 7.49 10.48 11.72
C GLN A 211 8.18 11.77 12.17
N GLY A 212 7.44 12.68 12.81
CA GLY A 212 7.96 13.98 13.24
C GLY A 212 8.24 14.95 12.08
N CYS A 213 7.70 14.69 10.88
CA CYS A 213 7.89 15.56 9.73
C CYS A 213 7.01 16.81 9.86
N LYS A 214 7.59 17.92 10.30
CA LYS A 214 6.88 19.21 10.47
C LYS A 214 7.10 20.16 9.30
N THR A 215 8.25 20.06 8.63
CA THR A 215 8.62 20.96 7.52
C THR A 215 8.52 20.30 6.16
N LEU A 216 8.35 21.11 5.10
CA LEU A 216 8.29 20.63 3.71
C LEU A 216 9.53 19.80 3.34
N ALA A 217 10.73 20.25 3.71
CA ALA A 217 11.98 19.56 3.41
C ALA A 217 12.05 18.18 4.09
N GLN A 218 11.61 18.07 5.34
CA GLN A 218 11.55 16.79 6.05
C GLN A 218 10.53 15.84 5.42
N PHE A 219 9.36 16.36 5.04
CA PHE A 219 8.34 15.59 4.35
C PHE A 219 8.83 15.10 2.98
N GLN A 220 9.50 15.94 2.20
CA GLN A 220 10.08 15.55 0.91
C GLN A 220 11.18 14.49 1.10
N ALA A 221 12.09 14.69 2.06
CA ALA A 221 13.18 13.75 2.35
C ALA A 221 12.68 12.37 2.80
N ALA A 222 11.62 12.31 3.62
CA ALA A 222 11.01 11.06 4.07
C ALA A 222 10.37 10.26 2.90
N HIS A 223 9.94 10.95 1.84
CA HIS A 223 9.23 10.36 0.71
C HIS A 223 10.07 10.26 -0.57
N SER A 224 11.24 10.89 -0.63
CA SER A 224 12.23 10.72 -1.70
C SER A 224 12.98 9.39 -1.49
N GLY A 225 12.26 8.27 -1.59
CA GLY A 225 12.86 6.93 -1.65
C GLY A 225 13.85 6.63 -0.51
N SER A 226 13.36 6.57 0.72
CA SER A 226 14.09 5.98 1.85
C SER A 226 14.63 4.60 1.47
N GLY A 227 15.95 4.50 1.29
CA GLY A 227 16.64 3.22 1.02
C GLY A 227 17.57 3.18 -0.19
N ARG A 228 17.58 4.18 -1.09
CA ARG A 228 18.56 4.17 -2.21
C ARG A 228 20.00 4.53 -1.78
N GLY A 229 20.15 5.20 -0.64
CA GLY A 229 21.45 5.68 -0.13
C GLY A 229 21.84 5.14 1.25
N GLN A 230 20.96 4.46 1.98
CA GLN A 230 21.35 3.76 3.21
C GLN A 230 22.02 2.43 2.83
N ARG A 231 23.31 2.49 2.52
CA ARG A 231 24.16 1.30 2.64
C ARG A 231 24.33 1.05 4.12
N VAL A 232 23.84 -0.09 4.58
CA VAL A 232 24.10 -0.56 5.93
C VAL A 232 25.54 -1.07 5.93
N ASP A 233 26.51 -0.20 6.23
CA ASP A 233 27.88 -0.63 6.46
C ASP A 233 27.90 -1.42 7.77
N ARG A 234 27.83 -2.74 7.65
CA ARG A 234 27.96 -3.65 8.78
C ARG A 234 29.46 -3.90 9.00
N PRO A 235 30.03 -3.60 10.18
CA PRO A 235 31.45 -3.88 10.46
C PRO A 235 31.76 -5.38 10.46
N ALA A 236 30.75 -6.23 10.69
CA ALA A 236 30.83 -7.67 10.50
C ALA A 236 29.65 -8.13 9.62
N PRO A 237 29.88 -8.99 8.61
CA PRO A 237 28.81 -9.55 7.80
C PRO A 237 27.84 -10.31 8.71
N SER A 238 26.54 -10.26 8.41
CA SER A 238 25.54 -11.06 9.11
C SER A 238 26.02 -12.50 9.15
N GLY A 239 26.07 -13.12 10.34
CA GLY A 239 26.76 -14.39 10.65
C GLY A 239 26.33 -15.67 9.91
N ARG A 240 25.80 -15.54 8.70
CA ARG A 240 25.72 -16.58 7.69
C ARG A 240 26.50 -16.10 6.46
N ASP A 241 27.81 -16.30 6.51
CA ASP A 241 28.61 -16.21 5.30
C ASP A 241 28.24 -17.38 4.38
N PHE A 242 27.49 -17.07 3.32
CA PHE A 242 27.03 -18.07 2.37
C PHE A 242 28.17 -18.65 1.52
N LEU A 243 29.36 -18.03 1.55
CA LEU A 243 30.57 -18.50 0.88
C LEU A 243 31.37 -19.47 1.76
N ALA A 244 31.33 -19.31 3.09
CA ALA A 244 32.05 -20.19 4.02
C ALA A 244 31.60 -21.66 3.92
N ASP A 245 30.32 -21.90 3.59
CA ASP A 245 29.72 -23.24 3.52
C ASP A 245 29.43 -23.66 2.06
N ALA A 246 30.09 -23.02 1.09
CA ALA A 246 29.86 -23.27 -0.33
C ALA A 246 30.28 -24.69 -0.76
N ALA A 247 31.34 -25.23 -0.13
CA ALA A 247 31.88 -26.56 -0.45
C ALA A 247 31.05 -27.72 0.14
N THR A 248 30.31 -27.47 1.22
CA THR A 248 29.51 -28.45 1.97
C THR A 248 28.04 -28.45 1.56
N ARG A 249 27.60 -27.48 0.75
CA ARG A 249 26.22 -27.40 0.28
C ARG A 249 25.87 -28.56 -0.67
N PRO A 250 24.84 -29.35 -0.37
CA PRO A 250 24.40 -30.41 -1.28
C PRO A 250 23.89 -29.82 -2.59
N PHE A 251 24.49 -30.22 -3.71
CA PHE A 251 24.06 -29.81 -5.05
C PHE A 251 22.62 -30.24 -5.31
N ARG A 252 21.70 -29.27 -5.36
CA ARG A 252 20.30 -29.51 -5.74
C ARG A 252 20.23 -29.74 -7.25
N ARG A 253 20.40 -30.98 -7.71
CA ARG A 253 20.20 -31.33 -9.13
C ARG A 253 18.72 -31.12 -9.49
N LYS A 254 18.46 -30.30 -10.49
CA LYS A 254 17.12 -30.10 -11.08
C LYS A 254 16.68 -31.45 -11.65
N ARG A 255 15.63 -32.07 -11.09
CA ARG A 255 15.01 -33.24 -11.71
C ARG A 255 14.51 -32.80 -13.09
N ARG A 256 14.97 -33.49 -14.13
CA ARG A 256 14.36 -33.41 -15.46
C ARG A 256 13.13 -34.29 -15.39
N ASP A 257 11.97 -33.67 -15.36
CA ASP A 257 10.72 -34.26 -15.84
C ASP A 257 10.45 -33.65 -17.22
#